data_AF-A0A820TR73-F1
#
_entry.id   AF-A0A820TR73-F1
#
_cell.length_a   1.000
_cell.length_b   1.000
_cell.length_c   1.000
_cell.angle_alpha   90.00
_cell.angle_beta   90.00
_cell.angle_gamma   90.00
#
_symmetry.space_group_name_H-M   'P 1'
#
loop_
_entity.id
_entity.type
_entity.pdbx_description
1 polymer ?
#
loop_
_entity_poly.entity_id
_entity_poly.type
_entity_poly.pdbx_seq_one_letter_code
_entity_poly.pdbx_strand_id
1 'polypeptide(L)'
;DLLNFCANNYLGLANNTEIIKAAKNALDEYGAGLSSVRFICGTQTIHKQLEQAIAKFHKREDAILYISCFDANAGIFETLLKEQDYIISGSLSLPKPNAIRRLWTEDSYRFISSEICHLA
;
A
#
# COMPACT_ATOMS: atom_id res chain seq x y z
N ASP A 1 26.46 -12.90 -17.56
CA ASP A 1 25.08 -12.47 -17.25
C ASP A 1 24.29 -13.57 -16.56
N LEU A 2 23.36 -13.19 -15.69
CA LEU A 2 22.44 -14.08 -14.97
C LEU A 2 21.00 -13.62 -15.20
N LEU A 3 20.06 -14.57 -15.28
CA LEU A 3 18.64 -14.29 -15.49
C LEU A 3 17.89 -14.37 -14.15
N ASN A 4 17.12 -13.33 -13.82
CA ASN A 4 16.38 -13.23 -12.56
C ASN A 4 14.90 -13.61 -12.77
N PHE A 5 14.50 -14.76 -12.23
CA PHE A 5 13.12 -15.26 -12.27
C PHE A 5 12.32 -15.00 -10.97
N CYS A 6 12.92 -14.35 -9.98
CA CYS A 6 12.31 -14.15 -8.66
C CYS A 6 11.93 -12.67 -8.38
N ALA A 7 12.13 -11.77 -9.35
CA ALA A 7 11.80 -10.36 -9.19
C ALA A 7 10.30 -10.09 -9.46
N ASN A 8 9.72 -9.21 -8.65
CA ASN A 8 8.34 -8.72 -8.82
C ASN A 8 8.24 -7.59 -9.88
N ASN A 9 9.19 -7.51 -10.81
CA ASN A 9 9.22 -6.51 -11.88
C ASN A 9 8.45 -7.01 -13.11
N TYR A 10 7.17 -7.35 -12.92
CA TYR A 10 6.36 -8.10 -13.89
C TYR A 10 6.28 -7.48 -15.28
N LEU A 11 6.29 -6.14 -15.37
CA LEU A 11 6.20 -5.39 -16.62
C LEU A 11 7.56 -4.86 -17.10
N GLY A 12 8.66 -5.18 -16.42
CA GLY A 12 9.98 -4.67 -16.78
C GLY A 12 10.19 -3.17 -16.52
N LEU A 13 9.26 -2.50 -15.83
CA LEU A 13 9.23 -1.04 -15.70
C LEU A 13 10.37 -0.47 -14.86
N ALA A 14 11.00 -1.27 -13.99
CA ALA A 14 12.09 -0.79 -13.13
C ALA A 14 13.28 -0.15 -13.89
N ASN A 15 13.52 -0.56 -15.14
CA ASN A 15 14.60 -0.04 -16.00
C ASN A 15 14.07 0.75 -17.22
N ASN A 16 12.80 1.13 -17.22
CA ASN A 16 12.22 1.88 -18.33
C ASN A 16 12.83 3.29 -18.42
N THR A 17 13.33 3.66 -19.60
CA THR A 17 14.05 4.93 -19.82
C THR A 17 13.19 6.16 -19.57
N GLU A 18 11.90 6.11 -19.92
CA GLU A 18 10.97 7.21 -19.70
C GLU A 18 10.69 7.42 -18.20
N ILE A 19 10.57 6.32 -17.44
CA ILE A 19 10.40 6.39 -15.97
C ILE A 19 11.66 6.95 -15.31
N ILE A 20 12.85 6.51 -15.72
CA ILE A 20 14.11 7.03 -15.20
C ILE A 20 14.23 8.53 -15.47
N LYS A 21 13.86 8.99 -16.67
CA LYS A 21 13.87 10.41 -17.03
C LYS A 21 12.88 11.21 -16.19
N ALA A 22 11.65 10.71 -16.03
CA ALA A 22 10.64 11.36 -15.20
C ALA A 22 11.09 11.47 -13.74
N ALA A 23 11.72 10.43 -13.19
CA ALA A 23 12.26 10.44 -11.83
C ALA A 23 13.38 11.48 -11.65
N LYS A 24 14.29 11.61 -12.62
CA LYS A 24 15.35 12.64 -12.59
C LYS A 24 14.75 14.05 -12.62
N ASN A 25 13.81 14.31 -13.52
CA ASN A 25 13.14 15.61 -13.58
C ASN A 25 12.40 15.93 -12.27
N ALA A 26 11.76 14.94 -11.65
CA ALA A 26 11.09 15.13 -10.37
C ALA A 26 12.09 15.47 -9.25
N LEU A 27 13.29 14.88 -9.25
CA LEU A 27 14.33 15.24 -8.29
C LEU A 27 14.81 16.69 -8.48
N ASP A 28 14.95 17.14 -9.72
CA ASP A 28 15.35 18.53 -10.02
C ASP A 28 14.26 19.54 -9.61
N GLU A 29 12.97 19.19 -9.77
CA GLU A 29 11.84 20.08 -9.47
C GLU A 29 11.44 20.09 -7.99
N TYR A 30 11.39 18.91 -7.36
CA TYR A 30 10.81 18.73 -6.02
C TYR A 30 11.85 18.50 -4.91
N GLY A 31 13.11 18.22 -5.29
CA GLY A 31 14.17 17.81 -4.37
C GLY A 31 14.07 16.35 -3.93
N ALA A 32 15.02 15.91 -3.10
CA ALA A 32 15.12 14.52 -2.65
C ALA A 32 14.22 14.18 -1.45
N GLY A 33 13.64 15.18 -0.77
CA GLY A 33 12.84 14.98 0.43
C GLY A 33 12.24 16.27 0.98
N LEU A 34 11.28 16.12 1.89
CA LEU A 34 10.41 17.20 2.37
C LEU A 34 10.75 17.69 3.78
N SER A 35 11.60 16.97 4.51
CA SER A 35 11.96 17.23 5.92
C SER A 35 10.75 17.45 6.85
N SER A 36 9.59 16.91 6.49
CA SER A 36 8.31 17.13 7.18
C SER A 36 7.29 16.04 6.83
N VAL A 37 6.25 15.95 7.63
CA VAL A 37 5.11 15.03 7.44
C VAL A 37 3.99 15.69 6.65
N ARG A 38 3.11 14.86 6.07
CA ARG A 38 2.05 15.28 5.12
C ARG A 38 1.17 16.42 5.62
N PHE A 39 0.80 16.44 6.92
CA PHE A 39 -0.16 17.40 7.47
C PHE A 39 0.46 18.72 7.96
N ILE A 40 1.78 18.84 8.02
CA ILE A 40 2.46 20.09 8.44
C ILE A 40 2.88 20.89 7.19
N CYS A 41 3.91 20.42 6.49
CA CYS A 41 4.38 21.01 5.24
C CYS A 41 5.00 19.99 4.28
N GLY A 42 4.77 18.69 4.52
CA GLY A 42 5.30 17.60 3.71
C GLY A 42 4.41 17.17 2.55
N THR A 43 3.50 18.01 2.06
CA THR A 43 2.67 17.68 0.87
C THR A 43 3.01 18.62 -0.28
N GLN A 44 3.56 18.06 -1.35
CA GLN A 44 3.78 18.74 -2.64
C GLN A 44 2.73 18.32 -3.69
N THR A 45 2.61 19.11 -4.75
CA THR A 45 1.69 18.89 -5.89
C THR A 45 1.81 17.50 -6.49
N ILE A 46 3.02 16.97 -6.65
CA ILE A 46 3.27 15.63 -7.21
C ILE A 46 2.59 14.51 -6.42
N HIS A 47 2.47 14.64 -5.09
CA HIS A 47 1.76 13.66 -4.26
C HIS A 47 0.28 13.63 -4.61
N LYS A 48 -0.35 14.81 -4.72
CA LYS A 48 -1.78 14.93 -5.02
C LYS A 48 -2.11 14.49 -6.45
N GLN A 49 -1.24 14.80 -7.40
CA GLN A 49 -1.37 14.32 -8.77
C GLN A 49 -1.30 12.79 -8.86
N LEU A 50 -0.36 12.17 -8.14
CA LEU A 50 -0.23 10.72 -8.11
C LEU A 50 -1.43 10.06 -7.40
N GLU A 51 -1.89 10.61 -6.28
CA GLU A 51 -3.11 10.17 -5.57
C GLU A 51 -4.32 10.17 -6.51
N GLN A 52 -4.56 11.27 -7.23
CA GLN A 52 -5.65 11.37 -8.20
C GLN A 52 -5.50 10.39 -9.37
N ALA A 53 -4.28 10.21 -9.88
CA ALA A 53 -4.03 9.27 -10.97
C ALA A 53 -4.31 7.82 -10.55
N ILE A 54 -3.90 7.43 -9.34
CA ILE A 54 -4.17 6.11 -8.76
C ILE A 54 -5.67 5.90 -8.54
N ALA A 55 -6.36 6.88 -7.94
CA ALA A 55 -7.80 6.82 -7.70
C ALA A 55 -8.55 6.62 -9.03
N LYS A 56 -8.21 7.40 -10.06
CA LYS A 56 -8.77 7.27 -11.41
C LYS A 56 -8.49 5.92 -12.04
N PHE A 57 -7.25 5.42 -11.94
CA PHE A 57 -6.85 4.13 -12.50
C PHE A 57 -7.66 2.97 -11.88
N HIS A 58 -7.88 3.00 -10.56
CA HIS A 58 -8.66 2.00 -9.85
C HIS A 58 -10.17 2.25 -9.81
N LYS A 59 -10.65 3.35 -10.44
CA LYS A 59 -12.05 3.79 -10.40
C LYS A 59 -12.58 3.93 -8.97
N ARG A 60 -11.80 4.58 -8.11
CA ARG A 60 -12.14 4.90 -6.71
C ARG A 60 -12.33 6.40 -6.55
N GLU A 61 -13.01 6.79 -5.48
CA GLU A 61 -13.31 8.19 -5.18
C GLU A 61 -12.03 8.97 -4.83
N ASP A 62 -11.13 8.35 -4.07
CA ASP A 62 -9.86 8.97 -3.66
C ASP A 62 -8.78 7.89 -3.41
N ALA A 63 -7.53 8.33 -3.25
CA ALA A 63 -6.40 7.51 -2.85
C ALA A 63 -5.44 8.31 -1.94
N ILE A 64 -4.74 7.60 -1.06
CA ILE A 64 -3.72 8.19 -0.19
C ILE A 64 -2.41 7.41 -0.31
N LEU A 65 -1.29 8.12 -0.40
CA LEU A 65 0.04 7.51 -0.52
C LEU A 65 0.63 7.15 0.85
N TYR A 66 1.24 5.97 0.91
CA TYR A 66 2.12 5.49 1.98
C TYR A 66 3.49 5.17 1.40
N ILE A 67 4.52 5.12 2.24
CA ILE A 67 5.90 4.83 1.80
C ILE A 67 6.07 3.37 1.31
N SER A 68 5.25 2.45 1.82
CA SER A 68 5.17 1.08 1.33
C SER A 68 3.76 0.51 1.48
N CYS A 69 3.47 -0.56 0.75
CA CYS A 69 2.22 -1.30 0.91
C CYS A 69 2.10 -1.97 2.30
N PHE A 70 3.22 -2.24 2.97
CA PHE A 70 3.22 -2.77 4.34
C PHE A 70 2.69 -1.72 5.31
N ASP A 71 3.16 -0.48 5.20
CA ASP A 71 2.70 0.65 6.03
C ASP A 71 1.24 1.01 5.71
N ALA A 72 0.84 0.96 4.44
CA ALA A 72 -0.56 1.16 4.04
C ALA A 72 -1.49 0.14 4.71
N ASN A 73 -1.11 -1.13 4.68
CA ASN A 73 -1.88 -2.21 5.30
C ASN A 73 -1.92 -2.06 6.83
N ALA A 74 -0.83 -1.62 7.46
CA ALA A 74 -0.83 -1.35 8.91
C ALA A 74 -1.76 -0.19 9.27
N GLY A 75 -1.53 0.96 8.62
CA GLY A 75 -2.23 2.21 8.92
C GLY A 75 -3.73 2.14 8.71
N ILE A 76 -4.20 1.41 7.69
CA ILE A 76 -5.65 1.29 7.43
C ILE A 76 -6.37 0.53 8.55
N PHE A 77 -5.79 -0.57 9.04
CA PHE A 77 -6.42 -1.37 10.10
C PHE A 77 -6.39 -0.62 11.43
N GLU A 78 -5.27 0.02 11.77
CA GLU A 78 -5.15 0.81 13.00
C GLU A 78 -6.09 2.02 13.01
N THR A 79 -6.37 2.62 11.85
CA THR A 79 -7.25 3.80 11.75
C THR A 79 -8.73 3.43 11.78
N LEU A 80 -9.12 2.30 11.18
CA LEU A 80 -10.53 1.93 11.01
C LEU A 80 -11.08 1.07 12.14
N LEU A 81 -10.25 0.23 12.77
CA LEU A 81 -10.71 -0.78 13.72
C LEU A 81 -10.69 -0.28 15.16
N LYS A 82 -11.69 -0.70 15.92
CA LYS A 82 -11.79 -0.57 17.38
C LYS A 82 -11.64 -1.94 18.03
N GLU A 83 -11.54 -1.96 19.35
CA GLU A 83 -11.35 -3.17 20.14
C GLU A 83 -12.46 -4.22 19.94
N GLN A 84 -13.68 -3.77 19.66
CA GLN A 84 -14.85 -4.62 19.42
C GLN A 84 -15.03 -5.06 17.96
N ASP A 85 -14.17 -4.63 17.04
CA ASP A 85 -14.33 -4.92 15.62
C ASP A 85 -13.66 -6.25 15.25
N TYR A 86 -14.33 -7.04 14.42
CA TYR A 86 -13.82 -8.33 13.96
C TYR A 86 -13.20 -8.21 12.56
N ILE A 87 -12.03 -8.82 12.36
CA ILE A 87 -11.41 -8.95 11.03
C ILE A 87 -11.65 -10.38 10.53
N ILE A 88 -12.34 -10.50 9.39
CA ILE A 88 -12.39 -11.74 8.62
C ILE A 88 -11.20 -11.77 7.67
N SER A 89 -10.37 -12.80 7.72
CA SER A 89 -9.17 -12.91 6.86
C SER A 89 -8.97 -14.29 6.26
N GLY A 90 -8.42 -14.29 5.04
CA GLY A 90 -8.05 -15.50 4.32
C GLY A 90 -6.76 -16.14 4.88
N SER A 91 -6.69 -17.47 4.87
CA SER A 91 -5.56 -18.27 5.36
C SER A 91 -4.22 -17.97 4.68
N LEU A 92 -4.22 -17.39 3.47
CA LEU A 92 -3.03 -17.06 2.66
C LEU A 92 -2.64 -15.58 2.71
N SER A 93 -3.27 -14.76 3.57
CA SER A 93 -2.93 -13.34 3.66
C SER A 93 -1.49 -13.10 4.16
N LEU A 94 -0.85 -12.04 3.64
CA LEU A 94 0.54 -11.66 3.99
C LEU A 94 0.71 -11.40 5.49
N PRO A 95 1.93 -11.58 6.06
CA PRO A 95 2.21 -11.32 7.47
C PRO A 95 1.88 -9.86 7.83
N LYS A 96 0.99 -9.69 8.80
CA LYS A 96 0.54 -8.39 9.29
C LYS A 96 1.46 -7.91 10.42
N PRO A 97 1.77 -6.59 10.52
CA PRO A 97 2.62 -6.05 11.58
C PRO A 97 2.13 -6.44 12.98
N ASN A 98 3.07 -6.60 13.92
CA ASN A 98 2.82 -7.09 15.29
C ASN A 98 1.76 -6.32 16.09
N ALA A 99 1.42 -5.08 15.71
CA ALA A 99 0.33 -4.30 16.30
C ALA A 99 -1.05 -4.97 16.11
N ILE A 100 -1.21 -5.76 15.04
CA ILE A 100 -2.45 -6.49 14.75
C ILE A 100 -2.60 -7.73 15.65
N ARG A 101 -1.54 -8.14 16.37
CA ARG A 101 -1.52 -9.33 17.26
C ARG A 101 -2.54 -9.27 18.40
N ARG A 102 -3.05 -8.10 18.79
CA ARG A 102 -4.08 -7.99 19.86
C ARG A 102 -5.49 -8.39 19.40
N LEU A 103 -5.74 -8.41 18.09
CA LEU A 103 -7.00 -8.88 17.48
C LEU A 103 -6.99 -10.39 17.18
N TRP A 104 -5.88 -11.06 17.46
CA TRP A 104 -5.70 -12.52 17.31
C TRP A 104 -5.87 -13.22 18.66
N THR A 105 -7.05 -13.11 19.26
CA THR A 105 -7.52 -14.09 20.28
C THR A 105 -8.33 -15.18 19.57
N GLU A 106 -8.54 -16.33 20.24
CA GLU A 106 -9.02 -17.60 19.65
C GLU A 106 -10.36 -17.53 18.86
N ASP A 107 -11.06 -16.40 18.88
CA ASP A 107 -12.33 -16.19 18.18
C ASP A 107 -12.20 -15.60 16.75
N SER A 108 -10.99 -15.39 16.23
CA SER A 108 -10.79 -14.94 14.85
C SER A 108 -11.01 -16.09 13.85
N TYR A 109 -12.16 -16.12 13.18
CA TYR A 109 -12.46 -17.10 12.13
C TYR A 109 -11.49 -16.95 10.94
N ARG A 110 -10.63 -17.95 10.73
CA ARG A 110 -9.81 -18.07 9.52
C ARG A 110 -10.60 -18.80 8.44
N PHE A 111 -10.79 -18.17 7.30
CA PHE A 111 -11.38 -18.82 6.12
C PHE A 111 -10.29 -19.17 5.12
N ILE A 112 -10.40 -20.31 4.46
CA ILE A 112 -9.53 -20.65 3.32
C ILE A 112 -10.03 -19.84 2.12
N SER A 113 -9.12 -19.22 1.36
CA SER A 113 -9.44 -18.13 0.41
C SER A 113 -10.39 -18.49 -0.74
N SER A 114 -10.84 -19.74 -0.83
CA SER A 114 -11.81 -20.25 -1.80
C SER A 114 -13.25 -20.36 -1.28
N GLU A 115 -13.51 -20.11 0.01
CA GLU A 115 -14.82 -20.39 0.66
C GLU A 115 -15.60 -19.14 1.08
N ILE A 116 -15.55 -18.06 0.28
CA ILE A 116 -16.38 -16.86 0.53
C ILE A 116 -17.90 -17.17 0.38
N CYS A 117 -18.28 -18.32 -0.17
CA CYS A 117 -19.69 -18.74 -0.30
C CYS A 117 -20.41 -19.09 1.02
N HIS A 118 -19.74 -19.09 2.18
CA HIS A 118 -20.37 -19.47 3.46
C HIS A 118 -20.75 -18.30 4.38
N LEU A 119 -20.61 -17.05 3.91
CA LEU A 119 -21.05 -15.86 4.63
C LEU A 119 -22.33 -15.30 3.98
N ALA A 120 -23.47 -15.94 4.29
CA ALA A 120 -24.82 -15.47 4.01
C ALA A 120 -25.65 -15.50 5.30
#